data_AF-A0A0B7BI95-F1
#
_entry.id   AF-A0A0B7BI95-F1
#
_cell.length_a   1.000
_cell.length_b   1.000
_cell.length_c   1.000
_cell.angle_alpha   90.00
_cell.angle_beta   90.00
_cell.angle_gamma   90.00
#
_symmetry.space_group_name_H-M   'P 1'
#
loop_
_entity.id
_entity.type
_entity.pdbx_description
1 polymer ?
#
loop_
_entity_poly.entity_id
_entity_poly.type
_entity_poly.pdbx_seq_one_letter_code
_entity_poly.pdbx_strand_id
1 'polypeptide(L)'
;AEEDYFKSGAETKWPDVLKSMLSETDSLGLTAADSKDLAVRSLGAMIWYLQYCLLDQELLSMRKFEEYVPLDCGGLELAVKKASAVQQRHMVLDGVTMSNLDVVWSSSSQSTEGTLLHRLNLCTTACGKRLFHQWLCAPLCQPASICDR
;
A
#
# COMPACT_ATOMS: atom_id res chain seq x y z
N ALA A 1 9.42 24.52 12.79
CA ALA A 1 8.34 24.28 13.77
C ALA A 1 8.21 22.77 13.87
N GLU A 2 8.51 22.19 15.04
CA GLU A 2 8.15 20.80 15.31
C GLU A 2 6.64 20.80 15.50
N GLU A 3 5.91 20.38 14.47
CA GLU A 3 4.46 20.30 14.50
C GLU A 3 4.05 19.05 15.28
N ASP A 4 3.05 19.18 16.16
CA ASP A 4 2.73 18.20 17.20
C ASP A 4 1.95 16.96 16.72
N TYR A 5 2.20 16.51 15.48
CA TYR A 5 1.42 15.45 14.82
C TYR A 5 1.32 14.16 15.64
N PHE A 6 2.42 13.78 16.31
CA PHE A 6 2.54 12.49 16.99
C PHE A 6 2.48 12.60 18.52
N LYS A 7 2.16 13.78 19.08
CA LYS A 7 2.00 13.94 20.52
C LYS A 7 0.70 13.31 21.00
N SER A 8 0.77 12.54 22.08
CA SER A 8 -0.38 11.99 22.80
C SER A 8 -0.21 12.40 24.27
N GLY A 9 -0.69 13.60 24.61
CA GLY A 9 -0.35 14.23 25.89
C GLY A 9 1.12 14.67 25.91
N ALA A 10 1.87 14.25 26.92
CA ALA A 10 3.29 14.58 27.09
C ALA A 10 4.24 13.65 26.30
N GLU A 11 3.74 12.55 25.73
CA GLU A 11 4.55 11.53 25.08
C GLU A 11 4.34 11.53 23.55
N THR A 12 5.44 11.50 22.79
CA THR A 12 5.41 11.39 21.33
C THR A 12 5.41 9.92 20.93
N LYS A 13 4.34 9.47 20.26
CA LYS A 13 4.19 8.06 19.82
C LYS A 13 4.32 7.96 18.31
N TRP A 14 5.52 7.60 17.86
CA TRP A 14 5.84 7.39 16.46
C TRP A 14 5.22 6.09 15.90
N PRO A 15 4.69 6.11 14.67
CA PRO A 15 4.27 4.91 13.95
C PRO A 15 5.43 3.91 13.78
N ASP A 16 5.17 2.61 14.00
CA ASP A 16 6.23 1.59 13.96
C ASP A 16 6.87 1.45 12.58
N VAL A 17 6.10 1.69 11.51
CA VAL A 17 6.59 1.72 10.12
C VAL A 17 7.66 2.79 9.92
N LEU A 18 7.52 3.96 10.55
CA LEU A 18 8.52 5.02 10.45
C LEU A 18 9.76 4.70 11.28
N LYS A 19 9.60 4.05 12.44
CA LYS A 19 10.74 3.59 13.24
C LYS A 19 11.58 2.57 12.47
N SER A 20 10.96 1.64 11.76
CA SER A 20 11.67 0.64 10.95
C SER A 20 12.37 1.22 9.72
N MET A 21 12.09 2.48 9.36
CA MET A 21 12.78 3.18 8.27
C MET A 21 14.02 3.96 8.73
N LEU A 22 14.29 4.03 10.04
CA LEU A 22 15.46 4.71 10.60
C LEU A 22 16.67 3.77 10.66
N SER A 23 17.88 4.33 10.58
CA SER A 23 19.11 3.56 10.70
C SER A 23 19.36 3.13 12.15
N GLU A 24 19.68 1.86 12.36
CA GLU A 24 20.10 1.33 13.68
C GLU A 24 21.52 1.77 14.06
N THR A 25 22.34 2.20 13.09
CA THR A 25 23.73 2.62 13.32
C THR A 25 23.82 4.06 13.84
N ASP A 26 22.77 4.85 13.68
CA ASP A 26 22.70 6.22 14.16
C ASP A 26 22.10 6.26 15.57
N SER A 27 22.94 6.49 16.58
CA SER A 27 22.51 6.60 17.98
C SER A 27 21.50 7.73 18.23
N LEU A 28 21.42 8.71 17.33
CA LEU A 28 20.46 9.82 17.42
C LEU A 28 19.14 9.52 16.72
N GLY A 29 19.08 8.49 15.87
CA GLY A 29 17.88 8.12 15.11
C GLY A 29 17.39 9.21 14.16
N LEU A 30 18.29 10.07 13.66
CA LEU A 30 17.96 11.17 12.76
C LEU A 30 18.19 10.81 11.29
N THR A 31 18.84 9.68 11.04
CA THR A 31 19.21 9.23 9.71
C THR A 31 18.30 8.09 9.24
N ALA A 32 17.82 8.19 8.00
CA ALA A 32 17.09 7.10 7.35
C ALA A 32 18.02 5.91 7.11
N ALA A 33 17.47 4.69 7.08
CA ALA A 33 18.22 3.51 6.65
C ALA A 33 18.55 3.61 5.15
N ASP A 34 19.73 3.12 4.74
CA ASP A 34 20.21 3.21 3.35
C ASP A 34 19.21 2.62 2.33
N SER A 35 18.52 1.53 2.71
CA SER A 35 17.50 0.89 1.87
C SER A 35 16.17 1.66 1.80
N LYS A 36 15.95 2.63 2.68
CA LYS A 36 14.71 3.40 2.84
C LYS A 36 14.88 4.91 2.64
N ASP A 37 16.07 5.39 2.26
CA ASP A 37 16.36 6.81 2.01
C ASP A 37 15.35 7.44 1.02
N LEU A 38 15.09 6.77 -0.10
CA LEU A 38 14.13 7.25 -1.10
C LEU A 38 12.69 7.35 -0.56
N ALA A 39 12.30 6.42 0.30
CA ALA A 39 10.97 6.41 0.93
C ALA A 39 10.83 7.59 1.90
N VAL A 40 11.85 7.85 2.73
CA VAL A 40 11.84 8.97 3.68
C VAL A 40 11.88 10.33 2.94
N ARG A 41 12.65 10.43 1.84
CA ARG A 41 12.71 11.67 1.03
C ARG A 41 11.40 11.96 0.31
N SER A 42 10.77 10.94 -0.28
CA SER A 42 9.44 11.10 -0.89
C SER A 42 8.38 11.46 0.14
N LEU A 43 8.43 10.86 1.34
CA LEU A 43 7.56 11.23 2.45
C LEU A 43 7.75 12.70 2.86
N GLY A 44 9.00 13.19 2.94
CA GLY A 44 9.28 14.60 3.24
C GLY A 44 8.65 15.56 2.23
N ALA A 45 8.72 15.23 0.93
CA ALA A 45 8.06 16.01 -0.11
C ALA A 45 6.53 15.99 0.01
N MET A 46 5.94 14.83 0.33
CA MET A 46 4.50 14.71 0.58
C MET A 46 4.06 15.54 1.79
N ILE A 47 4.80 15.48 2.90
CA ILE A 47 4.50 16.26 4.11
C ILE A 47 4.56 17.75 3.80
N TRP A 48 5.58 18.22 3.09
CA TRP A 48 5.68 19.62 2.68
C TRP A 48 4.46 20.06 1.85
N TYR A 49 4.01 19.21 0.92
CA TYR A 49 2.84 19.51 0.11
C TYR A 49 1.54 19.51 0.93
N LEU A 50 1.40 18.59 1.88
CA LEU A 50 0.27 18.57 2.81
C LEU A 50 0.23 19.82 3.70
N GLN A 51 1.39 20.29 4.17
CA GLN A 51 1.53 21.55 4.89
C GLN A 51 1.11 22.73 4.01
N TYR A 52 1.55 22.74 2.74
CA TYR A 52 1.12 23.77 1.78
C TYR A 52 -0.40 23.78 1.56
N CYS A 53 -1.04 22.60 1.57
CA CYS A 53 -2.50 22.46 1.47
C CYS A 53 -3.24 22.62 2.80
N LEU A 54 -2.54 22.81 3.94
CA LEU A 54 -3.12 22.88 5.29
C LEU A 54 -3.90 21.61 5.70
N LEU A 55 -3.46 20.44 5.24
CA LEU A 55 -4.07 19.13 5.52
C LEU A 55 -3.17 18.19 6.34
N ASP A 56 -1.96 18.62 6.63
CA ASP A 56 -0.93 17.87 7.36
C ASP A 56 -1.40 17.48 8.76
N GLN A 57 -2.00 18.39 9.52
CA GLN A 57 -2.49 18.10 10.87
C GLN A 57 -3.60 17.05 10.87
N GLU A 58 -4.57 17.14 9.97
CA GLU A 58 -5.69 16.21 9.90
C GLU A 58 -5.23 14.80 9.49
N LEU A 59 -4.30 14.69 8.54
CA LEU A 59 -3.88 13.40 8.00
C LEU A 59 -2.77 12.74 8.82
N LEU A 60 -1.74 13.48 9.24
CA LEU A 60 -0.59 12.91 9.95
C LEU A 60 -0.95 12.54 11.40
N SER A 61 -1.85 13.28 12.04
CA SER A 61 -2.30 12.97 13.41
C SER A 61 -3.04 11.63 13.52
N MET A 62 -3.56 11.09 12.40
CA MET A 62 -4.21 9.78 12.37
C MET A 62 -3.22 8.61 12.55
N ARG A 63 -1.91 8.83 12.32
CA ARG A 63 -0.84 7.82 12.49
C ARG A 63 -1.05 6.53 11.68
N LYS A 64 -1.78 6.61 10.56
CA LYS A 64 -2.05 5.47 9.68
C LYS A 64 -0.99 5.37 8.59
N PHE A 65 0.12 4.75 8.92
CA PHE A 65 1.22 4.47 7.99
C PHE A 65 1.25 2.97 7.69
N GLU A 66 1.43 2.63 6.42
CA GLU A 66 1.58 1.27 5.93
C GLU A 66 2.77 1.23 4.97
N GLU A 67 3.65 0.25 5.13
CA GLU A 67 4.77 0.07 4.21
C GLU A 67 4.27 -0.56 2.91
N TYR A 68 4.49 0.12 1.78
CA TYR A 68 4.22 -0.46 0.49
C TYR A 68 5.30 -1.47 0.10
N VAL A 69 4.92 -2.75 0.01
CA VAL A 69 5.79 -3.83 -0.48
C VAL A 69 5.21 -4.35 -1.79
N PRO A 70 5.94 -4.25 -2.92
CA PRO A 70 5.50 -4.80 -4.19
C PRO A 70 5.21 -6.31 -4.08
N LEU A 71 4.14 -6.77 -4.73
CA LEU A 71 3.71 -8.17 -4.69
C LEU A 71 4.78 -9.13 -5.26
N ASP A 72 5.60 -8.65 -6.19
CA ASP A 72 6.70 -9.40 -6.80
C ASP A 72 7.81 -9.75 -5.79
N CYS A 73 8.07 -8.87 -4.83
CA CYS A 73 9.13 -9.04 -3.85
C CYS A 73 8.83 -10.14 -2.83
N GLY A 74 7.55 -10.39 -2.52
CA GLY A 74 7.13 -11.39 -1.54
C GLY A 74 7.39 -12.85 -1.95
N GLY A 75 7.68 -13.11 -3.23
CA GLY A 75 7.99 -14.45 -3.73
C GLY A 75 9.48 -14.81 -3.74
N LEU A 76 10.38 -13.84 -3.85
CA LEU A 76 11.80 -14.11 -4.15
C LEU A 76 12.59 -14.69 -2.96
N GLU A 77 12.33 -14.25 -1.73
CA GLU A 77 13.08 -14.74 -0.56
C GLU A 77 12.60 -16.13 -0.08
N LEU A 78 11.35 -16.50 -0.39
CA LEU A 78 10.74 -17.77 0.02
C LEU A 78 10.80 -18.86 -1.06
N ALA A 79 10.92 -18.49 -2.35
CA ALA A 79 10.94 -19.43 -3.48
C ALA A 79 12.19 -20.31 -3.54
N VAL A 80 13.28 -19.99 -2.82
CA VAL A 80 14.52 -20.78 -2.85
C VAL A 80 14.35 -22.17 -2.21
N LYS A 81 13.28 -22.43 -1.45
CA LYS A 81 13.20 -23.65 -0.63
C LYS A 81 12.22 -24.75 -1.08
N LYS A 82 11.24 -24.50 -1.97
CA LYS A 82 10.31 -25.58 -2.44
C LYS A 82 9.77 -25.33 -3.86
N ALA A 83 10.21 -26.15 -4.80
CA ALA A 83 9.98 -26.04 -6.24
C ALA A 83 8.55 -26.40 -6.75
N SER A 84 7.49 -26.46 -5.93
CA SER A 84 6.17 -26.91 -6.44
C SER A 84 4.91 -26.28 -5.83
N ALA A 85 5.00 -25.20 -5.07
CA ALA A 85 3.81 -24.51 -4.57
C ALA A 85 3.95 -23.01 -4.81
N VAL A 86 2.93 -22.40 -5.42
CA VAL A 86 2.78 -20.94 -5.52
C VAL A 86 2.69 -20.41 -4.08
N GLN A 87 3.83 -20.00 -3.50
CA GLN A 87 3.87 -19.41 -2.16
C GLN A 87 3.42 -17.95 -2.15
N GLN A 88 3.21 -17.35 -3.32
CA GLN A 88 2.65 -16.02 -3.41
C GLN A 88 1.20 -16.02 -2.91
N ARG A 89 0.89 -15.06 -2.04
CA ARG A 89 -0.45 -14.93 -1.44
C ARG A 89 -1.46 -14.41 -2.46
N HIS A 90 -1.03 -13.48 -3.31
CA HIS A 90 -1.86 -12.85 -4.33
C HIS A 90 -1.25 -13.06 -5.72
N MET A 91 -2.11 -13.03 -6.73
CA MET A 91 -1.75 -13.00 -8.15
C MET A 91 -1.25 -11.60 -8.50
N VAL A 92 -0.12 -11.54 -9.17
CA VAL A 92 0.43 -10.29 -9.70
C VAL A 92 -0.26 -9.98 -11.02
N LEU A 93 -0.90 -8.81 -11.09
CA LEU A 93 -1.43 -8.23 -12.31
C LEU A 93 -0.68 -6.94 -12.59
N ASP A 94 0.19 -6.94 -13.60
CA ASP A 94 0.90 -5.73 -14.00
C ASP A 94 -0.03 -4.76 -14.75
N GLY A 95 0.41 -3.51 -14.92
CA GLY A 95 -0.41 -2.47 -15.53
C GLY A 95 -0.86 -2.78 -16.96
N VAL A 96 -0.03 -3.51 -17.73
CA VAL A 96 -0.38 -3.91 -19.10
C VAL A 96 -1.47 -4.98 -19.07
N THR A 97 -1.33 -6.01 -18.23
CA THR A 97 -2.35 -7.05 -18.06
C THR A 97 -3.67 -6.47 -17.55
N MET A 98 -3.65 -5.57 -16.57
CA MET A 98 -4.86 -4.93 -16.05
C MET A 98 -5.63 -4.14 -17.12
N SER A 99 -4.89 -3.50 -18.05
CA SER A 99 -5.49 -2.73 -19.15
C SER A 99 -6.02 -3.64 -20.25
N ASN A 100 -5.27 -4.67 -20.64
CA ASN A 100 -5.67 -5.62 -21.69
C ASN A 100 -6.91 -6.44 -21.32
N LEU A 101 -7.13 -6.70 -20.03
CA LEU A 101 -8.27 -7.45 -19.52
C LEU A 101 -9.44 -6.56 -19.08
N ASP A 102 -9.35 -5.23 -19.27
CA ASP A 102 -10.35 -4.25 -18.83
C ASP A 102 -10.79 -4.48 -17.37
N VAL A 103 -9.84 -4.69 -16.44
CA VAL A 103 -10.17 -5.13 -15.07
C VAL A 103 -10.91 -4.03 -14.29
N VAL A 104 -10.34 -2.82 -14.26
CA VAL A 104 -10.86 -1.67 -13.51
C VAL A 104 -11.24 -0.51 -14.42
N TRP A 105 -10.45 -0.31 -15.46
CA TRP A 105 -10.57 0.83 -16.36
C TRP A 105 -10.44 0.34 -17.79
N SER A 106 -11.34 0.78 -18.67
CA SER A 106 -11.24 0.42 -20.07
C SER A 106 -10.46 1.47 -20.86
N SER A 107 -9.42 1.02 -21.56
CA SER A 107 -8.61 1.89 -22.42
C SER A 107 -9.37 2.37 -23.66
N SER A 108 -10.38 1.63 -24.12
CA SER A 108 -11.14 1.94 -25.34
C SER A 108 -12.19 3.04 -25.11
N SER A 109 -12.97 2.92 -24.03
CA SER A 109 -14.05 3.84 -23.69
C SER A 109 -13.63 4.95 -22.72
N GLN A 110 -12.42 4.89 -22.17
CA GLN A 110 -11.94 5.78 -21.10
C GLN A 110 -12.98 5.89 -19.97
N SER A 111 -13.57 4.75 -19.62
CA SER A 111 -14.61 4.66 -18.61
C SER A 111 -14.49 3.36 -17.84
N THR A 112 -15.29 3.23 -16.78
CA THR A 112 -15.46 1.96 -16.08
C THR A 112 -16.50 1.07 -16.75
N GLU A 113 -17.27 1.57 -17.72
CA GLU A 113 -18.27 0.77 -18.42
C GLU A 113 -17.60 -0.31 -19.27
N GLY A 114 -18.17 -1.52 -19.23
CA GLY A 114 -17.60 -2.70 -19.89
C GLY A 114 -16.46 -3.37 -19.14
N THR A 115 -16.02 -2.85 -17.99
CA THR A 115 -14.96 -3.46 -17.18
C THR A 115 -15.47 -4.59 -16.30
N LEU A 116 -14.56 -5.48 -15.88
CA LEU A 116 -14.87 -6.54 -14.91
C LEU A 116 -15.37 -5.95 -13.58
N LEU A 117 -14.75 -4.86 -13.12
CA LEU A 117 -15.18 -4.14 -11.92
C LEU A 117 -16.62 -3.66 -12.04
N HIS A 118 -16.99 -3.02 -13.14
CA HIS A 118 -18.36 -2.54 -13.34
C HIS A 118 -19.36 -3.70 -13.37
N ARG A 119 -18.99 -4.83 -13.97
CA ARG A 119 -19.87 -5.99 -14.07
C ARG A 119 -20.10 -6.69 -12.74
N LEU A 120 -19.07 -6.83 -11.90
CA LEU A 120 -19.13 -7.60 -10.66
C LEU A 120 -19.45 -6.76 -9.41
N ASN A 121 -19.22 -5.45 -9.46
CA ASN A 121 -19.43 -4.59 -8.29
C ASN A 121 -20.92 -4.32 -8.03
N LEU A 122 -21.53 -5.21 -7.24
CA LEU A 122 -22.89 -5.08 -6.72
C LEU A 122 -22.92 -4.53 -5.28
N CYS A 123 -21.80 -4.03 -4.78
CA CYS A 123 -21.70 -3.53 -3.41
C CYS A 123 -22.55 -2.26 -3.21
N THR A 124 -23.28 -2.20 -2.09
CA THR A 124 -24.12 -1.04 -1.74
C THR A 124 -23.34 0.06 -1.01
N THR A 125 -22.36 -0.32 -0.17
CA THR A 125 -21.58 0.63 0.63
C THR A 125 -20.33 1.12 -0.09
N ALA A 126 -19.93 2.38 0.13
CA ALA A 126 -18.72 2.94 -0.48
C ALA A 126 -17.44 2.22 -0.02
N CYS A 127 -17.37 1.79 1.24
CA CYS A 127 -16.25 1.00 1.75
C CYS A 127 -16.20 -0.40 1.10
N GLY A 128 -17.36 -1.05 0.90
CA GLY A 128 -17.44 -2.32 0.18
C GLY A 128 -16.96 -2.21 -1.26
N LYS A 129 -17.37 -1.15 -1.98
CA LYS A 129 -16.88 -0.86 -3.34
C LYS A 129 -15.35 -0.72 -3.40
N ARG A 130 -14.75 -0.02 -2.43
CA ARG A 130 -13.28 0.14 -2.33
C ARG A 130 -12.58 -1.19 -2.03
N LEU A 131 -13.11 -1.97 -1.09
CA LEU A 131 -12.54 -3.27 -0.74
C LEU A 131 -12.64 -4.27 -1.89
N PHE A 132 -13.77 -4.30 -2.59
CA PHE A 132 -13.97 -5.17 -3.75
C PHE A 132 -13.00 -4.82 -4.88
N HIS A 133 -12.79 -3.52 -5.15
CA HIS A 133 -11.76 -3.07 -6.08
C HIS A 133 -10.37 -3.61 -5.70
N GLN A 134 -9.97 -3.54 -4.42
CA GLN A 134 -8.68 -4.08 -3.96
C GLN A 134 -8.57 -5.59 -4.19
N TRP A 135 -9.63 -6.35 -3.91
CA TRP A 135 -9.64 -7.81 -4.14
C TRP A 135 -9.55 -8.18 -5.61
N LEU A 136 -10.17 -7.39 -6.49
CA LEU A 136 -10.11 -7.63 -7.92
C LEU A 136 -8.71 -7.36 -8.50
N CYS A 137 -8.01 -6.33 -7.99
CA CYS A 137 -6.65 -6.00 -8.42
C CYS A 137 -5.58 -6.95 -7.85
N ALA A 138 -5.85 -7.64 -6.75
CA ALA A 138 -4.94 -8.60 -6.13
C ALA A 138 -5.68 -9.91 -5.75
N PRO A 139 -6.03 -10.76 -6.75
CA PRO A 139 -6.70 -12.04 -6.49
C PRO A 139 -5.85 -12.97 -5.62
N LEU A 140 -6.45 -13.90 -4.89
CA LEU A 140 -5.70 -14.89 -4.10
C LEU A 140 -5.15 -16.03 -4.98
N CYS A 141 -3.98 -16.55 -4.62
CA CYS A 141 -3.36 -17.71 -5.28
C CYS A 141 -3.42 -19.00 -4.45
N GLN A 142 -3.71 -18.91 -3.16
CA GLN A 142 -3.69 -20.06 -2.25
C GLN A 142 -5.02 -20.82 -2.30
N PRO A 143 -5.05 -22.12 -2.65
CA PRO A 143 -6.30 -22.87 -2.78
C PRO A 143 -7.17 -22.84 -1.53
N ALA A 144 -6.57 -22.99 -0.34
CA ALA A 144 -7.31 -22.94 0.93
C ALA A 144 -8.03 -21.60 1.13
N SER A 145 -7.33 -20.49 0.88
CA SER A 145 -7.88 -19.13 1.02
C SER A 145 -8.89 -18.76 -0.08
N ILE A 146 -8.81 -19.43 -1.23
CA ILE A 146 -9.81 -19.30 -2.31
C ILE A 146 -11.08 -20.07 -1.95
N CYS A 147 -10.95 -21.31 -1.48
CA CYS A 147 -12.08 -22.15 -1.08
C CYS A 147 -12.81 -21.67 0.18
N ASP A 148 -12.17 -20.86 1.01
CA ASP A 148 -12.78 -20.23 2.20
C ASP A 148 -13.78 -19.11 1.85
N ARG A 149 -13.69 -18.54 0.64
CA ARG A 149 -14.52 -17.42 0.18
C ARG A 149 -15.75 -17.87 -0.59
#